data_AF-A0A965G292-F1
#
_entry.id   AF-A0A965G292-F1
#
_cell.length_a   1.000
_cell.length_b   1.000
_cell.length_c   1.000
_cell.angle_alpha   90.00
_cell.angle_beta   90.00
_cell.angle_gamma   90.00
#
_symmetry.space_group_name_H-M   'P 1'
#
loop_
_entity.id
_entity.type
_entity.pdbx_description
1 polymer ?
#
loop_
_entity_poly.entity_id
_entity_poly.type
_entity_poly.pdbx_seq_one_letter_code
_entity_poly.pdbx_strand_id
1 'polypeptide(L)'
;RMEPDGTKAKIMGHNYRNSFEQTINSLGDIYQSDNDDPPACRVTMVMEGGNAGFASADGQRSWGADKRPGQETPVAEWRQDDPGTMPAGDVYGGGSPTGVAFYENGALDPKWNGLLLACEAGKNVVFGYFPKPDGAGVKLERFDFFTSNKDKEWAGSDFLGGKPTGILKTKFRPSDVTVGPDGAIYVADWFDPGVGGHATRDNSMSGTIYRIAPKGFKSVVPKIDLATTEGQIAALKSPAPNVRGAGFARLKAQGAAAVPAVAELLNDANPYLSYRAVWLLAQLGAKGEALVREQLKSKDDTRRLVAYRALRAADRDVFALAQAHAEDSSAAIRREVALTLRDFKGPEAMPLLVKIAQQFDGKDRAYLEAIGLGSTDREA
;
A
#
# COMPACT_ATOMS: atom_id res chain seq x y z
N ARG A 1 12.07 -1.22 -2.10
CA ARG A 1 12.23 -2.57 -1.49
C ARG A 1 13.71 -2.87 -1.42
N MET A 2 14.18 -3.55 -0.39
CA MET A 2 15.57 -3.99 -0.24
C MET A 2 15.59 -5.29 0.56
N GLU A 3 16.72 -6.00 0.54
CA GLU A 3 16.94 -7.14 1.44
C GLU A 3 17.19 -6.66 2.89
N PRO A 4 17.05 -7.53 3.91
CA PRO A 4 17.25 -7.15 5.31
C PRO A 4 18.63 -6.59 5.64
N ASP A 5 19.65 -6.89 4.83
CA ASP A 5 21.01 -6.36 4.94
C ASP A 5 21.20 -5.01 4.22
N GLY A 6 20.14 -4.44 3.66
CA GLY A 6 20.16 -3.18 2.91
C GLY A 6 20.57 -3.32 1.45
N THR A 7 20.89 -4.51 0.97
CA THR A 7 21.29 -4.73 -0.43
C THR A 7 20.08 -4.82 -1.38
N LYS A 8 20.37 -4.81 -2.69
CA LYS A 8 19.36 -4.94 -3.77
C LYS A 8 18.21 -3.92 -3.64
N ALA A 9 18.54 -2.69 -3.29
CA ALA A 9 17.57 -1.61 -3.21
C ALA A 9 16.93 -1.36 -4.58
N LYS A 10 15.59 -1.43 -4.64
CA LYS A 10 14.75 -1.12 -5.80
C LYS A 10 13.80 0.02 -5.46
N ILE A 11 13.74 1.01 -6.34
CA ILE A 11 12.75 2.09 -6.29
C ILE A 11 11.37 1.50 -6.59
N MET A 12 10.44 1.63 -5.65
CA MET A 12 9.06 1.14 -5.80
C MET A 12 8.10 2.20 -6.34
N GLY A 13 8.49 3.46 -6.27
CA GLY A 13 7.80 4.62 -6.81
C GLY A 13 8.58 5.86 -6.38
N HIS A 14 8.38 6.98 -7.06
CA HIS A 14 9.22 8.16 -6.88
C HIS A 14 8.43 9.45 -7.14
N ASN A 15 9.10 10.60 -6.98
CA ASN A 15 8.52 11.92 -7.20
C ASN A 15 7.31 12.23 -6.29
N TYR A 16 7.42 11.77 -5.05
CA TYR A 16 6.58 12.19 -3.93
C TYR A 16 7.00 13.58 -3.46
N ARG A 17 6.11 14.26 -2.75
CA ARG A 17 6.48 15.50 -2.06
C ARG A 17 7.03 15.19 -0.68
N ASN A 18 6.18 14.64 0.18
CA ASN A 18 6.49 14.43 1.59
C ASN A 18 5.64 13.27 2.14
N SER A 19 5.91 12.08 1.63
CA SER A 19 5.32 10.81 2.05
C SER A 19 6.08 10.26 3.26
N PHE A 20 5.48 10.33 4.45
CA PHE A 20 6.13 9.94 5.71
C PHE A 20 6.20 8.44 5.94
N GLU A 21 5.17 7.70 5.53
CA GLU A 21 5.08 6.26 5.74
C GLU A 21 4.40 5.56 4.58
N GLN A 22 4.71 4.28 4.41
CA GLN A 22 4.03 3.37 3.49
C GLN A 22 3.66 2.07 4.21
N THR A 23 2.54 1.47 3.82
CA THR A 23 2.12 0.15 4.30
C THR A 23 1.94 -0.82 3.15
N ILE A 24 2.15 -2.12 3.41
CA ILE A 24 2.03 -3.19 2.42
C ILE A 24 1.01 -4.21 2.92
N ASN A 25 0.01 -4.52 2.11
CA ASN A 25 -0.93 -5.60 2.39
C ASN A 25 -0.44 -6.95 1.85
N SER A 26 -1.13 -8.04 2.19
CA SER A 26 -0.81 -9.41 1.79
C SER A 26 -1.10 -9.67 0.31
N LEU A 27 -1.79 -8.74 -0.38
CA LEU A 27 -1.91 -8.79 -1.84
C LEU A 27 -0.61 -8.31 -2.52
N GLY A 28 0.26 -7.62 -1.78
CA GLY A 28 1.46 -6.97 -2.30
C GLY A 28 1.24 -5.54 -2.77
N ASP A 29 0.07 -4.94 -2.51
CA ASP A 29 -0.17 -3.54 -2.79
C ASP A 29 0.51 -2.66 -1.74
N ILE A 30 1.08 -1.55 -2.19
CA ILE A 30 1.71 -0.56 -1.34
C ILE A 30 0.79 0.66 -1.30
N TYR A 31 0.48 1.16 -0.10
CA TYR A 31 -0.29 2.37 0.09
C TYR A 31 0.54 3.42 0.82
N GLN A 32 0.31 4.67 0.47
CA GLN A 32 1.00 5.81 1.06
C GLN A 32 0.05 7.01 1.15
N SER A 33 0.39 7.94 2.03
CA SER A 33 -0.24 9.26 2.07
C SER A 33 0.81 10.34 1.87
N ASP A 34 0.50 11.30 0.99
CA ASP A 34 1.43 12.34 0.54
C ASP A 34 0.86 13.70 0.90
N ASN A 35 1.70 14.52 1.53
CA ASN A 35 1.37 15.90 1.88
C ASN A 35 1.60 16.80 0.66
N ASP A 36 0.80 17.85 0.51
CA ASP A 36 0.74 18.79 -0.63
C ASP A 36 1.55 20.08 -0.41
N ASP A 37 1.71 20.89 -1.46
CA ASP A 37 1.83 22.35 -1.31
C ASP A 37 0.40 22.92 -1.27
N PRO A 38 -0.17 23.19 -0.08
CA PRO A 38 -1.61 23.20 0.09
C PRO A 38 -2.41 23.95 -0.98
N PRO A 39 -3.51 23.38 -1.55
CA PRO A 39 -4.22 22.16 -1.11
C PRO A 39 -4.40 21.04 -2.19
N ALA A 40 -3.80 19.86 -1.99
CA ALA A 40 -4.09 18.58 -2.65
C ALA A 40 -3.57 17.31 -1.91
N CYS A 41 -3.55 17.23 -0.58
CA CYS A 41 -3.10 16.02 0.13
C CYS A 41 -3.87 14.78 -0.36
N ARG A 42 -3.20 13.62 -0.35
CA ARG A 42 -3.76 12.39 -0.97
C ARG A 42 -3.44 11.10 -0.21
N VAL A 43 -4.23 10.07 -0.48
CA VAL A 43 -3.90 8.66 -0.23
C VAL A 43 -3.88 7.92 -1.55
N THR A 44 -2.81 7.16 -1.80
CA THR A 44 -2.52 6.57 -3.11
C THR A 44 -2.06 5.13 -2.97
N MET A 45 -2.50 4.26 -3.88
CA MET A 45 -1.82 2.99 -4.13
C MET A 45 -0.60 3.26 -5.01
N VAL A 46 0.58 2.86 -4.54
CA VAL A 46 1.84 3.02 -5.27
C VAL A 46 1.95 1.92 -6.32
N MET A 47 1.93 2.32 -7.58
CA MET A 47 2.27 1.44 -8.70
C MET A 47 3.78 1.24 -8.74
N GLU A 48 4.26 0.00 -8.96
CA GLU A 48 5.69 -0.30 -8.94
C GLU A 48 6.48 0.49 -10.01
N GLY A 49 7.35 1.39 -9.56
CA GLY A 49 8.13 2.31 -10.38
C GLY A 49 7.33 3.50 -10.89
N GLY A 50 6.11 3.69 -10.39
CA GLY A 50 5.26 4.82 -10.72
C GLY A 50 5.87 6.16 -10.29
N ASN A 51 5.67 7.16 -11.13
CA ASN A 51 5.95 8.56 -10.87
C ASN A 51 4.72 9.19 -10.21
N ALA A 52 4.90 9.76 -9.02
CA ALA A 52 3.80 10.34 -8.23
C ALA A 52 3.46 11.80 -8.61
N GLY A 53 4.23 12.42 -9.50
CA GLY A 53 3.86 13.64 -10.21
C GLY A 53 4.16 14.96 -9.51
N PHE A 54 4.89 15.01 -8.39
CA PHE A 54 5.12 16.26 -7.64
C PHE A 54 5.95 17.30 -8.42
N ALA A 55 7.07 16.89 -9.01
CA ALA A 55 7.87 17.67 -9.94
C ALA A 55 7.70 17.18 -11.39
N SER A 56 8.22 17.92 -12.36
CA SER A 56 8.30 17.44 -13.75
C SER A 56 9.14 16.17 -13.84
N ALA A 57 9.02 15.41 -14.94
CA ALA A 57 9.72 14.13 -15.09
C ALA A 57 11.25 14.22 -14.93
N ASP A 58 11.85 15.36 -15.29
CA ASP A 58 13.27 15.69 -15.11
C ASP A 58 13.60 16.35 -13.75
N GLY A 59 12.58 16.58 -12.91
CA GLY A 59 12.69 17.22 -11.60
C GLY A 59 12.93 18.73 -11.63
N GLN A 60 12.91 19.39 -12.80
CA GLN A 60 13.34 20.79 -12.93
C GLN A 60 12.24 21.82 -12.67
N ARG A 61 10.96 21.44 -12.79
CA ARG A 61 9.82 22.37 -12.72
C ARG A 61 8.83 21.96 -11.65
N SER A 62 8.36 22.96 -10.89
CA SER A 62 7.24 22.78 -9.96
C SER A 62 5.94 22.58 -10.75
N TRP A 63 4.96 21.93 -10.13
CA TRP A 63 3.64 21.74 -10.74
C TRP A 63 2.96 23.06 -11.14
N GLY A 64 3.20 24.14 -10.38
CA GLY A 64 2.63 25.46 -10.66
C GLY A 64 3.13 26.07 -11.97
N ALA A 65 4.37 25.76 -12.38
CA ALA A 65 4.92 26.19 -13.66
C ALA A 65 4.29 25.44 -14.85
N ASP A 66 3.79 24.22 -14.61
CA ASP A 66 3.18 23.34 -15.63
C ASP A 66 1.65 23.44 -15.66
N LYS A 67 1.05 24.12 -14.68
CA LYS A 67 -0.40 24.25 -14.55
C LYS A 67 -1.00 24.93 -15.78
N ARG A 68 -1.92 24.22 -16.45
CA ARG A 68 -2.62 24.73 -17.64
C ARG A 68 -3.71 25.74 -17.24
N PRO A 69 -4.03 26.75 -18.07
CA PRO A 69 -5.15 27.65 -17.81
C PRO A 69 -6.45 26.87 -17.58
N GLY A 70 -7.13 27.14 -16.47
CA GLY A 70 -8.38 26.48 -16.08
C GLY A 70 -8.23 25.09 -15.46
N GLN A 71 -7.01 24.58 -15.27
CA GLN A 71 -6.78 23.30 -14.59
C GLN A 71 -6.99 23.45 -13.08
N GLU A 72 -7.66 22.48 -12.47
CA GLU A 72 -7.83 22.44 -11.02
C GLU A 72 -6.50 22.16 -10.30
N THR A 73 -6.28 22.77 -9.14
CA THR A 73 -5.02 22.60 -8.39
C THR A 73 -4.73 21.13 -8.05
N PRO A 74 -5.69 20.32 -7.54
CA PRO A 74 -5.47 18.89 -7.30
C PRO A 74 -5.01 18.07 -8.52
N VAL A 75 -5.44 18.49 -9.72
CA VAL A 75 -5.10 17.82 -10.98
C VAL A 75 -3.70 18.24 -11.43
N ALA A 76 -3.39 19.54 -11.35
CA ALA A 76 -2.10 20.09 -11.73
C ALA A 76 -0.96 19.64 -10.79
N GLU A 77 -1.20 19.69 -9.48
CA GLU A 77 -0.20 19.38 -8.45
C GLU A 77 0.37 17.98 -8.59
N TRP A 78 -0.50 17.02 -8.92
CA TRP A 78 -0.13 15.64 -9.14
C TRP A 78 -0.10 15.27 -10.62
N ARG A 79 -0.09 16.23 -11.55
CA ARG A 79 0.04 16.02 -13.00
C ARG A 79 -0.87 14.94 -13.57
N GLN A 80 -2.12 14.90 -13.10
CA GLN A 80 -3.04 13.80 -13.42
C GLN A 80 -3.51 13.81 -14.89
N ASP A 81 -3.39 14.95 -15.57
CA ASP A 81 -3.65 15.07 -17.01
C ASP A 81 -2.38 14.87 -17.87
N ASP A 82 -1.22 14.71 -17.26
CA ASP A 82 0.04 14.47 -17.97
C ASP A 82 0.25 12.96 -18.14
N PRO A 83 0.89 12.52 -19.24
CA PRO A 83 1.32 11.12 -19.36
C PRO A 83 2.49 10.84 -18.39
N GLY A 84 2.66 9.58 -18.00
CA GLY A 84 3.81 9.16 -17.19
C GLY A 84 3.66 9.50 -15.71
N THR A 85 2.44 9.69 -15.22
CA THR A 85 2.14 9.96 -13.81
C THR A 85 1.05 9.01 -13.33
N MET A 86 1.33 8.28 -12.24
CA MET A 86 0.38 7.31 -11.70
C MET A 86 -0.87 8.00 -11.12
N PRO A 87 -2.03 7.31 -11.11
CA PRO A 87 -3.25 7.86 -10.51
C PRO A 87 -3.04 8.26 -9.05
N ALA A 88 -3.53 9.45 -8.66
CA ALA A 88 -3.33 10.01 -7.33
C ALA A 88 -4.16 9.34 -6.23
N GLY A 89 -5.15 8.50 -6.57
CA GLY A 89 -6.05 7.89 -5.60
C GLY A 89 -7.08 8.88 -5.05
N ASP A 90 -7.23 8.96 -3.74
CA ASP A 90 -8.11 9.95 -3.10
C ASP A 90 -7.34 11.23 -2.84
N VAL A 91 -7.70 12.32 -3.52
CA VAL A 91 -7.18 13.67 -3.27
C VAL A 91 -8.22 14.47 -2.51
N TYR A 92 -7.88 14.91 -1.30
CA TYR A 92 -8.85 15.45 -0.36
C TYR A 92 -8.60 16.90 0.08
N GLY A 93 -7.73 17.61 -0.64
CA GLY A 93 -7.36 18.99 -0.37
C GLY A 93 -6.44 19.13 0.83
N GLY A 94 -6.41 20.30 1.45
CA GLY A 94 -5.43 20.63 2.49
C GLY A 94 -5.47 19.68 3.69
N GLY A 95 -4.29 19.28 4.16
CA GLY A 95 -4.09 18.31 5.22
C GLY A 95 -2.66 18.31 5.74
N SER A 96 -2.30 17.27 6.46
CA SER A 96 -0.97 16.97 6.99
C SER A 96 -0.92 15.45 7.28
N PRO A 97 -0.93 14.62 6.24
CA PRO A 97 -0.94 13.17 6.40
C PRO A 97 0.36 12.67 7.02
N THR A 98 0.25 11.57 7.77
CA THR A 98 1.37 10.98 8.51
C THR A 98 1.37 9.46 8.34
N GLY A 99 1.17 8.69 9.40
CA GLY A 99 1.28 7.23 9.38
C GLY A 99 0.12 6.52 8.68
N VAL A 100 0.42 5.34 8.14
CA VAL A 100 -0.51 4.49 7.39
C VAL A 100 -0.38 3.03 7.80
N ALA A 101 -1.51 2.33 7.97
CA ALA A 101 -1.51 0.90 8.27
C ALA A 101 -2.63 0.16 7.56
N PHE A 102 -2.41 -1.14 7.34
CA PHE A 102 -3.41 -2.02 6.74
C PHE A 102 -3.83 -3.10 7.74
N TYR A 103 -5.12 -3.14 8.04
CA TYR A 103 -5.72 -4.10 8.97
C TYR A 103 -6.29 -5.30 8.19
N GLU A 104 -5.67 -6.46 8.38
CA GLU A 104 -6.01 -7.68 7.63
C GLU A 104 -6.73 -8.73 8.48
N ASN A 105 -6.49 -8.67 9.79
CA ASN A 105 -7.05 -9.54 10.81
C ASN A 105 -6.76 -8.94 12.20
N GLY A 106 -7.37 -9.49 13.25
CA GLY A 106 -7.07 -9.12 14.63
C GLY A 106 -8.30 -9.16 15.53
N ALA A 107 -8.40 -8.20 16.44
CA ALA A 107 -9.42 -8.15 17.48
C ALA A 107 -10.77 -7.56 17.04
N LEU A 108 -10.83 -6.81 15.93
CA LEU A 108 -12.07 -6.22 15.42
C LEU A 108 -12.90 -7.26 14.68
N ASP A 109 -14.18 -6.93 14.48
CA ASP A 109 -15.10 -7.73 13.67
C ASP A 109 -14.53 -7.99 12.26
N PRO A 110 -14.70 -9.20 11.66
CA PRO A 110 -14.16 -9.54 10.35
C PRO A 110 -14.53 -8.57 9.22
N LYS A 111 -15.62 -7.81 9.33
CA LYS A 111 -15.97 -6.77 8.34
C LYS A 111 -14.90 -5.67 8.19
N TRP A 112 -14.01 -5.53 9.17
CA TRP A 112 -12.91 -4.57 9.14
C TRP A 112 -11.66 -5.13 8.46
N ASN A 113 -11.60 -6.42 8.14
CA ASN A 113 -10.50 -6.98 7.35
C ASN A 113 -10.45 -6.28 5.99
N GLY A 114 -9.28 -5.81 5.60
CA GLY A 114 -9.10 -4.99 4.39
C GLY A 114 -9.18 -3.48 4.62
N LEU A 115 -9.20 -3.03 5.88
CA LEU A 115 -9.22 -1.62 6.22
C LEU A 115 -7.82 -1.01 6.09
N LEU A 116 -7.66 -0.09 5.15
CA LEU A 116 -6.54 0.84 5.10
C LEU A 116 -6.85 2.03 6.01
N LEU A 117 -5.91 2.34 6.90
CA LEU A 117 -5.95 3.47 7.83
C LEU A 117 -4.90 4.49 7.41
N ALA A 118 -5.27 5.77 7.42
CA ALA A 118 -4.35 6.87 7.18
C ALA A 118 -4.57 7.97 8.21
N CYS A 119 -3.53 8.30 8.96
CA CYS A 119 -3.53 9.39 9.92
C CYS A 119 -3.48 10.73 9.18
N GLU A 120 -4.38 11.64 9.56
CA GLU A 120 -4.45 12.98 9.00
C GLU A 120 -4.45 14.00 10.15
N ALA A 121 -3.24 14.44 10.51
CA ALA A 121 -3.01 15.31 11.66
C ALA A 121 -3.65 16.70 11.45
N GLY A 122 -3.62 17.21 10.23
CA GLY A 122 -4.21 18.49 9.84
C GLY A 122 -5.73 18.49 9.92
N LYS A 123 -6.41 17.34 9.87
CA LYS A 123 -7.87 17.28 10.02
C LYS A 123 -8.36 16.60 11.29
N ASN A 124 -7.45 16.25 12.20
CA ASN A 124 -7.75 15.60 13.48
C ASN A 124 -8.53 14.28 13.31
N VAL A 125 -8.13 13.45 12.35
CA VAL A 125 -8.88 12.27 11.94
C VAL A 125 -7.94 11.15 11.54
N VAL A 126 -8.35 9.91 11.83
CA VAL A 126 -7.82 8.74 11.15
C VAL A 126 -8.84 8.36 10.08
N PHE A 127 -8.45 8.47 8.82
CA PHE A 127 -9.26 8.03 7.70
C PHE A 127 -9.26 6.51 7.59
N GLY A 128 -10.37 5.98 7.11
CA GLY A 128 -10.52 4.58 6.70
C GLY A 128 -10.83 4.49 5.21
N TYR A 129 -10.35 3.42 4.59
CA TYR A 129 -10.67 3.03 3.22
C TYR A 129 -10.83 1.52 3.17
N PHE A 130 -11.75 1.05 2.33
CA PHE A 130 -11.76 -0.33 1.86
C PHE A 130 -11.38 -0.30 0.37
N PRO A 131 -10.08 -0.47 0.02
CA PRO A 131 -9.66 -0.45 -1.37
C PRO A 131 -10.40 -1.51 -2.18
N LYS A 132 -10.98 -1.10 -3.30
CA LYS A 132 -11.72 -2.00 -4.21
C LYS A 132 -10.99 -2.07 -5.55
N PRO A 133 -10.90 -3.25 -6.19
CA PRO A 133 -10.42 -3.33 -7.57
C PRO A 133 -11.21 -2.39 -8.49
N ASP A 134 -10.50 -1.65 -9.34
CA ASP A 134 -11.09 -0.75 -10.33
C ASP A 134 -10.23 -0.76 -11.60
N GLY A 135 -10.61 -1.62 -12.54
CA GLY A 135 -9.77 -1.94 -13.71
C GLY A 135 -8.40 -2.47 -13.29
N ALA A 136 -7.35 -1.83 -13.77
CA ALA A 136 -5.97 -2.06 -13.40
C ALA A 136 -5.57 -1.31 -12.12
N GLY A 137 -6.40 -0.38 -11.62
CA GLY A 137 -6.14 0.40 -10.43
C GLY A 137 -6.89 -0.12 -9.20
N VAL A 138 -7.04 0.78 -8.23
CA VAL A 138 -7.91 0.59 -7.07
C VAL A 138 -8.70 1.87 -6.84
N LYS A 139 -9.96 1.70 -6.44
CA LYS A 139 -10.80 2.79 -5.98
C LYS A 139 -10.66 2.95 -4.48
N LEU A 140 -10.43 4.19 -4.04
CA LEU A 140 -10.33 4.57 -2.63
C LEU A 140 -11.53 5.44 -2.25
N GLU A 141 -12.47 4.85 -1.51
CA GLU A 141 -13.63 5.55 -0.95
C GLU A 141 -13.37 5.86 0.53
N ARG A 142 -13.06 7.12 0.81
CA ARG A 142 -12.72 7.59 2.15
C ARG A 142 -13.92 7.65 3.09
N PHE A 143 -13.70 7.31 4.35
CA PHE A 143 -14.57 7.66 5.48
C PHE A 143 -13.75 8.03 6.72
N ASP A 144 -14.37 8.67 7.70
CA ASP A 144 -13.73 8.98 8.98
C ASP A 144 -13.82 7.73 9.89
N PHE A 145 -12.71 7.02 10.12
CA PHE A 145 -12.70 5.84 10.99
C PHE A 145 -12.92 6.27 12.44
N PHE A 146 -12.16 7.28 12.91
CA PHE A 146 -12.55 8.08 14.07
C PHE A 146 -11.92 9.48 14.01
N THR A 147 -12.55 10.42 14.70
CA THR A 147 -12.10 11.81 14.80
C THR A 147 -12.50 12.40 16.15
N SER A 148 -11.69 13.34 16.63
CA SER A 148 -12.08 14.24 17.71
C SER A 148 -12.91 15.43 17.21
N ASN A 149 -12.88 15.74 15.91
CA ASN A 149 -13.34 16.99 15.32
C ASN A 149 -14.45 16.77 14.28
N LYS A 150 -15.61 16.28 14.74
CA LYS A 150 -16.78 15.99 13.89
C LYS A 150 -17.32 17.22 13.14
N ASP A 151 -17.12 18.41 13.70
CA ASP A 151 -17.59 19.67 13.13
C ASP A 151 -16.66 20.19 12.03
N LYS A 152 -15.50 19.56 11.82
CA LYS A 152 -14.51 19.89 10.77
C LYS A 152 -13.95 21.31 10.89
N GLU A 153 -13.74 21.76 12.12
CA GLU A 153 -13.10 23.04 12.42
C GLU A 153 -11.58 22.86 12.54
N TRP A 154 -10.85 23.01 11.45
CA TRP A 154 -9.43 22.64 11.38
C TRP A 154 -8.46 23.73 11.88
N ALA A 155 -8.75 24.31 13.04
CA ALA A 155 -7.87 25.29 13.66
C ALA A 155 -6.46 24.71 13.88
N GLY A 156 -5.45 25.54 13.66
CA GLY A 156 -4.04 25.17 13.79
C GLY A 156 -3.44 24.43 12.60
N SER A 157 -4.23 24.11 11.58
CA SER A 157 -3.75 23.39 10.40
C SER A 157 -3.09 24.32 9.39
N ASP A 158 -2.03 23.85 8.76
CA ASP A 158 -1.17 24.67 7.90
C ASP A 158 -1.90 25.22 6.67
N PHE A 159 -2.81 24.44 6.09
CA PHE A 159 -3.64 24.85 4.97
C PHE A 159 -4.67 25.94 5.30
N LEU A 160 -4.86 26.30 6.58
CA LEU A 160 -5.62 27.47 7.05
C LEU A 160 -4.72 28.56 7.66
N GLY A 161 -3.41 28.50 7.42
CA GLY A 161 -2.43 29.45 7.95
C GLY A 161 -2.01 29.17 9.40
N GLY A 162 -2.31 27.99 9.94
CA GLY A 162 -1.73 27.48 11.18
C GLY A 162 -2.17 28.20 12.46
N LYS A 163 -3.26 28.99 12.45
CA LYS A 163 -3.73 29.72 13.64
C LYS A 163 -4.57 28.83 14.57
N PRO A 164 -4.19 28.63 15.86
CA PRO A 164 -4.93 27.78 16.78
C PRO A 164 -6.07 28.55 17.46
N THR A 165 -7.09 27.84 17.95
CA THR A 165 -8.26 28.43 18.64
C THR A 165 -8.37 28.02 20.12
N GLY A 166 -7.41 27.24 20.64
CA GLY A 166 -7.43 26.73 22.02
C GLY A 166 -8.45 25.60 22.28
N ILE A 167 -9.31 25.29 21.31
CA ILE A 167 -10.35 24.26 21.41
C ILE A 167 -9.70 22.88 21.48
N LEU A 168 -10.04 22.09 22.51
CA LEU A 168 -9.41 20.79 22.77
C LEU A 168 -9.58 19.80 21.60
N LYS A 169 -10.76 19.79 20.97
CA LYS A 169 -11.09 18.87 19.87
C LYS A 169 -10.18 19.00 18.65
N THR A 170 -9.53 20.16 18.47
CA THR A 170 -8.63 20.44 17.34
C THR A 170 -7.16 20.12 17.67
N LYS A 171 -6.88 19.61 18.87
CA LYS A 171 -5.50 19.30 19.31
C LYS A 171 -5.09 17.85 19.08
N PHE A 172 -6.03 16.94 18.81
CA PHE A 172 -5.71 15.55 18.42
C PHE A 172 -5.00 15.56 17.06
N ARG A 173 -3.73 15.18 17.05
CA ARG A 173 -2.86 15.13 15.86
C ARG A 173 -2.36 13.69 15.71
N PRO A 174 -3.17 12.80 15.09
CA PRO A 174 -2.73 11.43 14.86
C PRO A 174 -1.46 11.44 14.01
N SER A 175 -0.37 10.92 14.56
CA SER A 175 0.95 10.91 13.93
C SER A 175 1.30 9.55 13.35
N ASP A 176 0.76 8.47 13.93
CA ASP A 176 1.03 7.10 13.46
C ASP A 176 -0.11 6.15 13.83
N VAL A 177 -0.27 5.07 13.06
CA VAL A 177 -1.22 4.00 13.29
C VAL A 177 -0.59 2.64 12.99
N THR A 178 -0.83 1.64 13.83
CA THR A 178 -0.33 0.28 13.61
C THR A 178 -1.28 -0.78 14.18
N VAL A 179 -1.03 -2.05 13.86
CA VAL A 179 -1.81 -3.19 14.39
C VAL A 179 -0.90 -4.04 15.28
N GLY A 180 -1.29 -4.18 16.56
CA GLY A 180 -0.51 -4.93 17.53
C GLY A 180 -0.70 -6.45 17.40
N PRO A 181 0.20 -7.26 17.99
CA PRO A 181 0.12 -8.71 17.93
C PRO A 181 -1.07 -9.28 18.75
N ASP A 182 -1.66 -8.48 19.63
CA ASP A 182 -2.94 -8.76 20.29
C ASP A 182 -4.15 -8.50 19.38
N GLY A 183 -3.93 -7.94 18.18
CA GLY A 183 -4.94 -7.68 17.16
C GLY A 183 -5.66 -6.35 17.30
N ALA A 184 -5.35 -5.53 18.30
CA ALA A 184 -5.89 -4.18 18.42
C ALA A 184 -5.15 -3.21 17.48
N ILE A 185 -5.84 -2.13 17.10
CA ILE A 185 -5.21 -1.01 16.39
C ILE A 185 -4.66 -0.04 17.45
N TYR A 186 -3.47 0.49 17.23
CA TYR A 186 -2.82 1.48 18.07
C TYR A 186 -2.61 2.75 17.27
N VAL A 187 -3.00 3.90 17.83
CA VAL A 187 -2.81 5.21 17.20
C VAL A 187 -2.02 6.11 18.14
N ALA A 188 -0.92 6.67 17.65
CA ALA A 188 -0.15 7.67 18.36
C ALA A 188 -0.73 9.06 18.06
N ASP A 189 -1.00 9.82 19.11
CA ASP A 189 -1.39 11.22 19.07
C ASP A 189 -0.26 12.09 19.62
N TRP A 190 0.22 12.98 18.77
CA TRP A 190 1.21 13.99 19.14
C TRP A 190 0.62 15.05 20.08
N PHE A 191 -0.68 15.32 20.00
CA PHE A 191 -1.42 16.33 20.76
C PHE A 191 -0.82 17.76 20.67
N ASP A 192 -1.27 18.58 19.72
CA ASP A 192 -0.75 19.95 19.56
C ASP A 192 -1.79 20.97 19.06
N PRO A 193 -1.78 22.22 19.56
CA PRO A 193 -2.60 23.31 19.02
C PRO A 193 -2.42 23.56 17.51
N GLY A 194 -1.23 23.33 16.95
CA GLY A 194 -0.90 23.35 15.52
C GLY A 194 -0.49 21.96 15.00
N VAL A 195 0.16 21.92 13.84
CA VAL A 195 0.75 20.68 13.27
C VAL A 195 2.25 20.65 13.65
N GLY A 196 2.61 19.72 14.54
CA GLY A 196 3.79 19.78 15.41
C GLY A 196 5.18 19.54 14.81
N GLY A 197 5.36 19.51 13.49
CA GLY A 197 6.66 19.18 12.86
C GLY A 197 7.72 20.28 12.94
N HIS A 198 7.31 21.54 12.77
CA HIS A 198 8.25 22.68 12.68
C HIS A 198 7.98 23.79 13.70
N ALA A 199 6.89 23.68 14.46
CA ALA A 199 6.48 24.68 15.45
C ALA A 199 5.57 24.04 16.50
N THR A 200 6.08 23.07 17.26
CA THR A 200 5.35 22.51 18.42
C THR A 200 4.95 23.63 19.37
N ARG A 201 3.69 23.61 19.82
CA ARG A 201 3.09 24.63 20.70
C ARG A 201 2.56 24.02 21.99
N ASP A 202 2.51 22.70 22.08
CA ASP A 202 2.26 22.03 23.36
C ASP A 202 3.51 21.98 24.23
N ASN A 203 3.58 22.88 25.21
CA ASN A 203 4.66 22.88 26.21
C ASN A 203 4.52 21.79 27.26
N SER A 204 3.38 21.08 27.32
CA SER A 204 3.21 20.00 28.29
C SER A 204 3.92 18.71 27.86
N MET A 205 4.37 18.62 26.59
CA MET A 205 4.93 17.41 25.99
C MET A 205 3.99 16.22 26.15
N SER A 206 2.69 16.48 26.09
CA SER A 206 1.68 15.45 26.19
C SER A 206 1.59 14.71 24.86
N GLY A 207 1.21 13.44 24.96
CA GLY A 207 0.86 12.61 23.82
C GLY A 207 0.05 11.44 24.34
N THR A 208 -0.58 10.69 23.46
CA THR A 208 -1.37 9.53 23.86
C THR A 208 -1.24 8.41 22.84
N ILE A 209 -1.11 7.18 23.31
CA ILE A 209 -1.30 6.00 22.48
C ILE A 209 -2.70 5.47 22.75
N TYR A 210 -3.59 5.61 21.77
CA TYR A 210 -4.92 5.04 21.81
C TYR A 210 -4.89 3.59 21.37
N ARG A 211 -5.50 2.70 22.17
CA ARG A 211 -5.77 1.32 21.77
C ARG A 211 -7.24 1.19 21.34
N ILE A 212 -7.45 0.90 20.07
CA ILE A 212 -8.77 0.71 19.47
C ILE A 212 -9.05 -0.79 19.37
N ALA A 213 -10.05 -1.23 20.14
CA ALA A 213 -10.47 -2.62 20.21
C ALA A 213 -11.96 -2.71 20.59
N PRO A 214 -12.63 -3.87 20.44
CA PRO A 214 -14.02 -4.01 20.82
C PRO A 214 -14.25 -3.72 22.32
N LYS A 215 -15.49 -3.34 22.67
CA LYS A 215 -15.85 -3.11 24.07
C LYS A 215 -15.62 -4.37 24.91
N GLY A 216 -14.94 -4.22 26.04
CA GLY A 216 -14.59 -5.33 26.92
C GLY A 216 -13.36 -6.14 26.47
N PHE A 217 -12.66 -5.72 25.41
CA PHE A 217 -11.44 -6.36 24.95
C PHE A 217 -10.38 -6.40 26.05
N LYS A 218 -9.85 -7.61 26.29
CA LYS A 218 -8.68 -7.83 27.14
C LYS A 218 -7.50 -8.11 26.24
N SER A 219 -6.52 -7.23 26.26
CA SER A 219 -5.30 -7.39 25.47
C SER A 219 -4.52 -8.60 25.96
N VAL A 220 -4.33 -9.55 25.06
CA VAL A 220 -3.51 -10.75 25.27
C VAL A 220 -2.64 -10.90 24.05
N VAL A 221 -1.34 -10.72 24.22
CA VAL A 221 -0.36 -10.99 23.17
C VAL A 221 -0.13 -12.51 23.12
N PRO A 222 -0.36 -13.19 21.99
CA PRO A 222 -0.11 -14.62 21.88
C PRO A 222 1.34 -14.96 22.20
N LYS A 223 1.57 -15.99 23.02
CA LYS A 223 2.90 -16.56 23.20
C LYS A 223 3.24 -17.37 21.96
N ILE A 224 4.28 -16.96 21.24
CA ILE A 224 4.71 -17.59 20.00
C ILE A 224 6.12 -18.15 20.18
N ASP A 225 6.29 -19.45 20.00
CA ASP A 225 7.58 -20.11 19.99
C ASP A 225 8.08 -20.35 18.56
N LEU A 226 8.99 -19.48 18.11
CA LEU A 226 9.57 -19.57 16.77
C LEU A 226 10.53 -20.76 16.58
N ALA A 227 10.84 -21.53 17.62
CA ALA A 227 11.60 -22.78 17.49
C ALA A 227 10.76 -23.92 16.89
N THR A 228 9.43 -23.81 16.92
CA THR A 228 8.48 -24.82 16.43
C THR A 228 7.83 -24.37 15.13
N THR A 229 7.47 -25.31 14.24
CA THR A 229 6.76 -24.97 13.00
C THR A 229 5.38 -24.39 13.31
N GLU A 230 4.70 -24.91 14.33
CA GLU A 230 3.40 -24.43 14.81
C GLU A 230 3.47 -22.97 15.24
N GLY A 231 4.49 -22.60 16.03
CA GLY A 231 4.69 -21.22 16.45
C GLY A 231 5.07 -20.30 15.28
N GLN A 232 5.84 -20.78 14.30
CA GLN A 232 6.14 -19.97 13.12
C GLN A 232 4.90 -19.74 12.24
N ILE A 233 4.00 -20.72 12.12
CA ILE A 233 2.69 -20.56 11.47
C ILE A 233 1.82 -19.56 12.26
N ALA A 234 1.79 -19.66 13.59
CA ALA A 234 1.10 -18.68 14.43
C ALA A 234 1.64 -17.26 14.23
N ALA A 235 2.97 -17.09 14.11
CA ALA A 235 3.59 -15.82 13.75
C ALA A 235 3.17 -15.34 12.36
N LEU A 236 3.19 -16.20 11.33
CA LEU A 236 2.76 -15.84 9.97
C LEU A 236 1.31 -15.35 9.92
N LYS A 237 0.44 -15.88 10.79
CA LYS A 237 -0.95 -15.44 10.97
C LYS A 237 -1.10 -14.14 11.76
N SER A 238 -0.04 -13.66 12.42
CA SER A 238 -0.11 -12.44 13.23
C SER A 238 -0.53 -11.22 12.39
N PRO A 239 -1.37 -10.33 12.92
CA PRO A 239 -1.71 -9.08 12.24
C PRO A 239 -0.56 -8.07 12.26
N ALA A 240 0.35 -8.18 13.24
CA ALA A 240 1.51 -7.31 13.38
C ALA A 240 2.59 -7.65 12.32
N PRO A 241 2.99 -6.71 11.45
CA PRO A 241 3.94 -6.99 10.36
C PRO A 241 5.30 -7.52 10.81
N ASN A 242 5.82 -7.04 11.94
CA ASN A 242 7.10 -7.48 12.50
C ASN A 242 7.06 -8.94 12.99
N VAL A 243 5.98 -9.35 13.67
CA VAL A 243 5.79 -10.73 14.13
C VAL A 243 5.57 -11.66 12.95
N ARG A 244 4.75 -11.22 11.98
CA ARG A 244 4.54 -11.92 10.70
C ARG A 244 5.84 -12.17 9.97
N GLY A 245 6.69 -11.14 9.85
CA GLY A 245 7.99 -11.24 9.20
C GLY A 245 8.92 -12.26 9.88
N ALA A 246 8.92 -12.33 11.21
CA ALA A 246 9.72 -13.30 11.95
C ALA A 246 9.30 -14.76 11.67
N GLY A 247 7.98 -15.03 11.64
CA GLY A 247 7.45 -16.35 11.25
C GLY A 247 7.78 -16.71 9.80
N PHE A 248 7.58 -15.75 8.88
CA PHE A 248 7.90 -15.91 7.46
C PHE A 248 9.36 -16.31 7.25
N ALA A 249 10.30 -15.58 7.88
CA ALA A 249 11.73 -15.82 7.73
C ALA A 249 12.13 -17.23 8.22
N ARG A 250 11.58 -17.67 9.36
CA ARG A 250 11.86 -18.99 9.93
C ARG A 250 11.30 -20.12 9.07
N LEU A 251 10.05 -20.02 8.60
CA LEU A 251 9.46 -21.02 7.70
C LEU A 251 10.20 -21.09 6.38
N LYS A 252 10.59 -19.94 5.81
CA LYS A 252 11.41 -19.88 4.60
C LYS A 252 12.73 -20.62 4.78
N ALA A 253 13.39 -20.46 5.92
CA ALA A 253 14.64 -21.15 6.24
C ALA A 253 14.48 -22.68 6.35
N GLN A 254 13.29 -23.19 6.70
CA GLN A 254 13.01 -24.63 6.67
C GLN A 254 12.90 -25.20 5.23
N GLY A 255 12.65 -24.34 4.24
CA GLY A 255 12.48 -24.74 2.85
C GLY A 255 11.32 -25.72 2.64
N ALA A 256 11.55 -26.77 1.87
CA ALA A 256 10.50 -27.71 1.45
C ALA A 256 9.81 -28.44 2.62
N ALA A 257 10.46 -28.54 3.81
CA ALA A 257 9.88 -29.16 4.99
C ALA A 257 8.67 -28.39 5.54
N ALA A 258 8.61 -27.07 5.34
CA ALA A 258 7.49 -26.24 5.78
C ALA A 258 6.27 -26.30 4.84
N VAL A 259 6.41 -26.86 3.63
CA VAL A 259 5.35 -26.85 2.61
C VAL A 259 4.02 -27.41 3.12
N PRO A 260 3.94 -28.57 3.81
CA PRO A 260 2.66 -29.11 4.28
C PRO A 260 1.93 -28.13 5.21
N ALA A 261 2.62 -27.61 6.23
CA ALA A 261 2.03 -26.70 7.22
C ALA A 261 1.62 -25.35 6.60
N VAL A 262 2.41 -24.81 5.67
CA VAL A 262 2.08 -23.55 4.99
C VAL A 262 0.94 -23.75 3.99
N ALA A 263 0.88 -24.88 3.30
CA ALA A 263 -0.17 -25.19 2.32
C ALA A 263 -1.56 -25.27 2.94
N GLU A 264 -1.68 -25.67 4.21
CA GLU A 264 -2.96 -25.66 4.93
C GLU A 264 -3.60 -24.26 4.97
N LEU A 265 -2.79 -23.21 5.09
CA LEU A 265 -3.26 -21.82 5.13
C LEU A 265 -3.87 -21.36 3.80
N LEU A 266 -3.63 -22.06 2.68
CA LEU A 266 -4.27 -21.74 1.41
C LEU A 266 -5.81 -21.78 1.52
N ASN A 267 -6.34 -22.58 2.46
CA ASN A 267 -7.77 -22.75 2.69
C ASN A 267 -8.32 -21.93 3.88
N ASP A 268 -7.52 -21.01 4.46
CA ASP A 268 -7.97 -20.18 5.56
C ASP A 268 -9.14 -19.29 5.12
N ALA A 269 -10.17 -19.19 5.98
CA ALA A 269 -11.37 -18.40 5.69
C ALA A 269 -11.08 -16.90 5.54
N ASN A 270 -10.01 -16.42 6.17
CA ASN A 270 -9.52 -15.07 5.91
C ASN A 270 -8.59 -15.08 4.69
N PRO A 271 -8.98 -14.44 3.57
CA PRO A 271 -8.19 -14.47 2.33
C PRO A 271 -6.78 -13.89 2.51
N TYR A 272 -6.59 -12.90 3.39
CA TYR A 272 -5.26 -12.32 3.66
C TYR A 272 -4.28 -13.36 4.21
N LEU A 273 -4.75 -14.29 5.06
CA LEU A 273 -3.89 -15.35 5.58
C LEU A 273 -3.52 -16.36 4.50
N SER A 274 -4.46 -16.66 3.61
CA SER A 274 -4.20 -17.47 2.42
C SER A 274 -3.19 -16.79 1.48
N TYR A 275 -3.30 -15.49 1.24
CA TYR A 275 -2.35 -14.76 0.40
C TYR A 275 -0.92 -14.76 0.98
N ARG A 276 -0.77 -14.63 2.31
CA ARG A 276 0.54 -14.78 2.98
C ARG A 276 1.17 -16.15 2.70
N ALA A 277 0.36 -17.21 2.68
CA ALA A 277 0.82 -18.56 2.34
C ALA A 277 1.31 -18.64 0.89
N VAL A 278 0.59 -18.03 -0.06
CA VAL A 278 1.01 -17.96 -1.48
C VAL A 278 2.40 -17.34 -1.63
N TRP A 279 2.65 -16.19 -0.98
CA TRP A 279 3.96 -15.53 -1.00
C TRP A 279 5.10 -16.40 -0.46
N LEU A 280 4.83 -17.17 0.60
CA LEU A 280 5.82 -18.02 1.23
C LEU A 280 6.07 -19.28 0.39
N LEU A 281 5.02 -19.96 -0.07
CA LEU A 281 5.10 -21.20 -0.85
C LEU A 281 5.94 -21.04 -2.12
N ALA A 282 5.85 -19.90 -2.81
CA ALA A 282 6.68 -19.60 -3.99
C ALA A 282 8.20 -19.70 -3.70
N GLN A 283 8.59 -19.60 -2.44
CA GLN A 283 9.97 -19.60 -1.96
C GLN A 283 10.37 -20.92 -1.25
N LEU A 284 9.48 -21.92 -1.16
CA LEU A 284 9.74 -23.21 -0.48
C LEU A 284 10.15 -24.35 -1.44
N GLY A 285 10.82 -24.01 -2.54
CA GLY A 285 11.28 -24.95 -3.57
C GLY A 285 10.16 -25.46 -4.49
N ALA A 286 10.47 -26.47 -5.31
CA ALA A 286 9.62 -26.91 -6.42
C ALA A 286 8.20 -27.34 -6.01
N LYS A 287 8.04 -27.98 -4.84
CA LYS A 287 6.71 -28.38 -4.34
C LYS A 287 5.84 -27.17 -3.98
N GLY A 288 6.42 -26.18 -3.30
CA GLY A 288 5.72 -24.94 -2.96
C GLY A 288 5.39 -24.12 -4.20
N GLU A 289 6.34 -24.02 -5.14
CA GLU A 289 6.11 -23.36 -6.43
C GLU A 289 4.96 -24.00 -7.22
N ALA A 290 4.90 -25.33 -7.30
CA ALA A 290 3.82 -26.04 -7.98
C ALA A 290 2.44 -25.68 -7.39
N LEU A 291 2.33 -25.60 -6.06
CA LEU A 291 1.09 -25.19 -5.39
C LEU A 291 0.69 -23.75 -5.74
N VAL A 292 1.66 -22.83 -5.87
CA VAL A 292 1.39 -21.45 -6.29
C VAL A 292 0.98 -21.37 -7.74
N ARG A 293 1.60 -22.17 -8.64
CA ARG A 293 1.21 -22.23 -10.05
C ARG A 293 -0.23 -22.73 -10.24
N GLU A 294 -0.72 -23.61 -9.37
CA GLU A 294 -2.15 -23.98 -9.40
C GLU A 294 -3.07 -22.80 -9.06
N GLN A 295 -2.62 -21.84 -8.24
CA GLN A 295 -3.42 -20.65 -7.90
C GLN A 295 -3.61 -19.71 -9.10
N LEU A 296 -2.71 -19.74 -10.09
CA LEU A 296 -2.86 -18.99 -11.36
C LEU A 296 -4.07 -19.45 -12.18
N LYS A 297 -4.67 -20.61 -11.86
CA LYS A 297 -5.87 -21.12 -12.55
C LYS A 297 -7.18 -20.75 -11.83
N SER A 298 -7.09 -19.99 -10.74
CA SER A 298 -8.25 -19.59 -9.94
C SER A 298 -9.24 -18.75 -10.75
N LYS A 299 -10.55 -18.93 -10.50
CA LYS A 299 -11.59 -18.03 -11.02
C LYS A 299 -11.59 -16.65 -10.35
N ASP A 300 -10.95 -16.54 -9.18
CA ASP A 300 -10.74 -15.28 -8.47
C ASP A 300 -9.48 -14.58 -9.00
N ASP A 301 -9.69 -13.43 -9.64
CA ASP A 301 -8.66 -12.57 -10.20
C ASP A 301 -7.64 -12.11 -9.15
N THR A 302 -8.07 -11.85 -7.91
CA THR A 302 -7.17 -11.44 -6.82
C THR A 302 -6.23 -12.58 -6.46
N ARG A 303 -6.73 -13.82 -6.41
CA ARG A 303 -5.90 -15.00 -6.15
C ARG A 303 -4.87 -15.22 -7.26
N ARG A 304 -5.26 -15.07 -8.53
CA ARG A 304 -4.33 -15.14 -9.67
C ARG A 304 -3.27 -14.03 -9.59
N LEU A 305 -3.68 -12.80 -9.27
CA LEU A 305 -2.78 -11.64 -9.12
C LEU A 305 -1.72 -11.87 -8.05
N VAL A 306 -2.11 -12.33 -6.86
CA VAL A 306 -1.17 -12.63 -5.77
C VAL A 306 -0.21 -13.74 -6.16
N ALA A 307 -0.70 -14.79 -6.83
CA ALA A 307 0.15 -15.88 -7.30
C ALA A 307 1.18 -15.41 -8.34
N TYR A 308 0.78 -14.56 -9.28
CA TYR A 308 1.68 -13.94 -10.26
C TYR A 308 2.78 -13.14 -9.56
N ARG A 309 2.40 -12.25 -8.64
CA ARG A 309 3.33 -11.40 -7.87
C ARG A 309 4.29 -12.24 -7.02
N ALA A 310 3.79 -13.29 -6.37
CA ALA A 310 4.60 -14.19 -5.54
C ALA A 310 5.65 -14.96 -6.35
N LEU A 311 5.26 -15.51 -7.52
CA LEU A 311 6.18 -16.21 -8.42
C LEU A 311 7.23 -15.26 -9.01
N ARG A 312 6.80 -14.06 -9.44
CA ARG A 312 7.72 -13.00 -9.92
C ARG A 312 8.75 -12.64 -8.86
N ALA A 313 8.31 -12.39 -7.63
CA ALA A 313 9.21 -12.01 -6.54
C ALA A 313 10.14 -13.14 -6.07
N ALA A 314 9.77 -14.40 -6.33
CA ALA A 314 10.59 -15.58 -6.07
C ALA A 314 11.46 -15.97 -7.28
N ASP A 315 11.49 -15.14 -8.33
CA ASP A 315 12.28 -15.32 -9.55
C ASP A 315 11.99 -16.66 -10.27
N ARG A 316 10.69 -16.98 -10.45
CA ARG A 316 10.23 -18.22 -11.09
C ARG A 316 9.79 -18.00 -12.53
N ASP A 317 10.65 -18.36 -13.48
CA ASP A 317 10.42 -18.28 -14.94
C ASP A 317 9.74 -16.99 -15.38
N VAL A 318 10.23 -15.85 -14.85
CA VAL A 318 9.47 -14.59 -14.84
C VAL A 318 9.02 -14.13 -16.23
N PHE A 319 9.87 -14.30 -17.26
CA PHE A 319 9.49 -13.96 -18.64
C PHE A 319 8.38 -14.88 -19.18
N ALA A 320 8.49 -16.19 -18.98
CA ALA A 320 7.47 -17.15 -19.42
C ALA A 320 6.15 -16.94 -18.65
N LEU A 321 6.24 -16.58 -17.36
CA LEU A 321 5.09 -16.20 -16.55
C LEU A 321 4.40 -14.95 -17.13
N ALA A 322 5.16 -13.91 -17.50
CA ALA A 322 4.66 -12.72 -18.17
C ALA A 322 3.97 -13.05 -19.52
N GLN A 323 4.62 -13.87 -20.35
CA GLN A 323 4.06 -14.33 -21.62
C GLN A 323 2.72 -15.04 -21.45
N ALA A 324 2.61 -15.94 -20.47
CA ALA A 324 1.39 -16.72 -20.21
C ALA A 324 0.20 -15.87 -19.72
N HIS A 325 0.44 -14.68 -19.15
CA HIS A 325 -0.61 -13.85 -18.53
C HIS A 325 -0.83 -12.51 -19.24
N ALA A 326 -0.19 -12.27 -20.39
CA ALA A 326 -0.35 -11.03 -21.16
C ALA A 326 -1.81 -10.79 -21.63
N GLU A 327 -2.63 -11.85 -21.69
CA GLU A 327 -4.04 -11.84 -22.09
C GLU A 327 -4.97 -12.28 -20.96
N ASP A 328 -4.51 -12.22 -19.70
CA ASP A 328 -5.40 -12.50 -18.55
C ASP A 328 -6.60 -11.56 -18.60
N SER A 329 -7.80 -12.06 -18.27
CA SER A 329 -9.03 -11.26 -18.28
C SER A 329 -8.96 -10.07 -17.32
N SER A 330 -8.18 -10.18 -16.24
CA SER A 330 -7.98 -9.12 -15.25
C SER A 330 -7.01 -8.04 -15.74
N ALA A 331 -7.49 -6.80 -15.84
CA ALA A 331 -6.64 -5.65 -16.16
C ALA A 331 -5.51 -5.44 -15.12
N ALA A 332 -5.75 -5.77 -13.85
CA ALA A 332 -4.73 -5.71 -12.79
C ALA A 332 -3.59 -6.71 -13.00
N ILE A 333 -3.86 -7.90 -13.54
CA ILE A 333 -2.81 -8.88 -13.88
C ILE A 333 -2.04 -8.42 -15.10
N ARG A 334 -2.74 -7.97 -16.15
CA ARG A 334 -2.08 -7.41 -17.34
C ARG A 334 -1.20 -6.18 -16.98
N ARG A 335 -1.62 -5.37 -16.00
CA ARG A 335 -0.78 -4.29 -15.41
C ARG A 335 0.51 -4.86 -14.80
N GLU A 336 0.43 -5.90 -13.97
CA GLU A 336 1.64 -6.54 -13.42
C GLU A 336 2.54 -7.12 -14.51
N VAL A 337 1.96 -7.66 -15.59
CA VAL A 337 2.75 -8.13 -16.74
C VAL A 337 3.51 -6.97 -17.38
N ALA A 338 2.86 -5.82 -17.63
CA ALA A 338 3.53 -4.65 -18.18
C ALA A 338 4.68 -4.16 -17.28
N LEU A 339 4.44 -4.07 -15.97
CA LEU A 339 5.45 -3.67 -14.98
C LEU A 339 6.60 -4.69 -14.88
N THR A 340 6.31 -5.98 -15.09
CA THR A 340 7.32 -7.04 -15.15
C THR A 340 8.20 -6.88 -16.37
N LEU A 341 7.59 -6.61 -17.54
CA LEU A 341 8.29 -6.46 -18.80
C LEU A 341 9.23 -5.25 -18.81
N ARG A 342 9.04 -4.23 -17.95
CA ARG A 342 10.01 -3.13 -17.76
C ARG A 342 11.44 -3.65 -17.51
N ASP A 343 11.56 -4.74 -16.77
CA ASP A 343 12.84 -5.30 -16.36
C ASP A 343 13.48 -6.19 -17.47
N PHE A 344 12.78 -6.45 -18.60
CA PHE A 344 13.24 -7.26 -19.74
C PHE A 344 13.53 -6.42 -20.99
N LYS A 345 14.79 -6.11 -21.27
CA LYS A 345 15.17 -5.18 -22.36
C LYS A 345 15.35 -5.85 -23.75
N GLY A 346 15.13 -7.16 -23.87
CA GLY A 346 15.23 -7.88 -25.14
C GLY A 346 14.06 -7.60 -26.10
N PRO A 347 14.24 -7.83 -27.42
CA PRO A 347 13.20 -7.59 -28.43
C PRO A 347 11.94 -8.43 -28.22
N GLU A 348 12.03 -9.56 -27.51
CA GLU A 348 10.92 -10.45 -27.18
C GLU A 348 9.86 -9.80 -26.27
N ALA A 349 10.20 -8.75 -25.53
CA ALA A 349 9.25 -8.04 -24.66
C ALA A 349 8.26 -7.18 -25.46
N MET A 350 8.66 -6.69 -26.63
CA MET A 350 7.87 -5.75 -27.43
C MET A 350 6.55 -6.33 -27.95
N PRO A 351 6.51 -7.54 -28.54
CA PRO A 351 5.24 -8.16 -28.94
C PRO A 351 4.25 -8.33 -27.77
N LEU A 352 4.75 -8.62 -26.56
CA LEU A 352 3.90 -8.76 -25.37
C LEU A 352 3.35 -7.40 -24.92
N LEU A 353 4.15 -6.34 -24.92
CA LEU A 353 3.68 -5.00 -24.61
C LEU A 353 2.64 -4.51 -25.62
N VAL A 354 2.84 -4.75 -26.92
CA VAL A 354 1.87 -4.41 -27.96
C VAL A 354 0.53 -5.13 -27.71
N LYS A 355 0.59 -6.42 -27.38
CA LYS A 355 -0.58 -7.24 -27.05
C LYS A 355 -1.32 -6.73 -25.79
N ILE A 356 -0.60 -6.24 -24.79
CA ILE A 356 -1.17 -5.58 -23.61
C ILE A 356 -1.82 -4.25 -24.03
N ALA A 357 -1.11 -3.41 -24.79
CA ALA A 357 -1.61 -2.11 -25.24
C ALA A 357 -2.88 -2.21 -26.09
N GLN A 358 -3.01 -3.25 -26.93
CA GLN A 358 -4.22 -3.52 -27.72
C GLN A 358 -5.47 -3.79 -26.87
N GLN A 359 -5.30 -4.12 -25.59
CA GLN A 359 -6.39 -4.37 -24.64
C GLN A 359 -6.73 -3.14 -23.79
N PHE A 360 -6.10 -1.98 -24.04
CA PHE A 360 -6.45 -0.74 -23.38
C PHE A 360 -7.82 -0.24 -23.85
N ASP A 361 -8.68 0.13 -22.91
CA ASP A 361 -10.05 0.58 -23.16
C ASP A 361 -10.16 2.07 -23.53
N GLY A 362 -9.03 2.79 -23.54
CA GLY A 362 -8.98 4.23 -23.77
C GLY A 362 -9.27 5.08 -22.53
N LYS A 363 -9.48 4.48 -21.35
CA LYS A 363 -9.96 5.18 -20.15
C LYS A 363 -9.17 4.87 -18.88
N ASP A 364 -8.80 3.60 -18.66
CA ASP A 364 -8.11 3.17 -17.45
C ASP A 364 -6.70 3.77 -17.33
N ARG A 365 -6.58 4.82 -16.51
CA ARG A 365 -5.31 5.50 -16.27
C ARG A 365 -4.25 4.57 -15.66
N ALA A 366 -4.61 3.69 -14.73
CA ALA A 366 -3.63 2.78 -14.13
C ALA A 366 -3.07 1.81 -15.18
N TYR A 367 -3.90 1.38 -16.12
CA TYR A 367 -3.46 0.52 -17.21
C TYR A 367 -2.53 1.25 -18.18
N LEU A 368 -2.92 2.46 -18.59
CA LEU A 368 -2.12 3.31 -19.48
C LEU A 368 -0.72 3.57 -18.91
N GLU A 369 -0.64 3.92 -17.63
CA GLU A 369 0.65 4.22 -16.97
C GLU A 369 1.52 2.97 -16.84
N ALA A 370 0.93 1.80 -16.57
CA ALA A 370 1.68 0.56 -16.52
C ALA A 370 2.24 0.15 -17.89
N ILE A 371 1.52 0.41 -18.98
CA ILE A 371 2.04 0.24 -20.34
C ILE A 371 3.21 1.21 -20.58
N GLY A 372 3.06 2.48 -20.20
CA GLY A 372 4.13 3.48 -20.32
C GLY A 372 5.41 3.08 -19.57
N LEU A 373 5.26 2.66 -18.31
CA LEU A 373 6.37 2.13 -17.50
C LEU A 373 6.98 0.86 -18.10
N GLY A 374 6.12 -0.04 -18.61
CA GLY A 374 6.56 -1.23 -19.32
C GLY A 374 7.43 -0.87 -20.51
N SER A 375 7.06 0.15 -21.28
CA SER A 375 7.71 0.58 -22.53
C SER A 375 8.90 1.54 -22.37
N THR A 376 9.35 1.83 -21.14
CA THR A 376 10.46 2.76 -20.91
C THR A 376 11.76 2.31 -21.60
N ASP A 377 12.41 3.24 -22.32
CA ASP A 377 13.62 3.06 -23.13
C ASP A 377 13.44 2.11 -24.35
N ARG A 378 12.25 2.13 -24.98
CA ARG A 378 11.92 1.28 -26.15
C ARG A 378 11.33 2.06 -27.32
N GLU A 379 11.77 3.31 -27.49
CA GLU A 379 11.31 4.22 -28.53
C GLU A 379 11.93 3.93 -29.91
N ALA A 380 13.04 3.17 -29.95
CA ALA A 380 13.74 2.72 -31.15
C ALA A 380 13.41 1.25 -31.47
#